data_AF-A0A941JLX2-F1
#
_entry.id   AF-A0A941JLX2-F1
#
_cell.length_a   1.000
_cell.length_b   1.000
_cell.length_c   1.000
_cell.angle_alpha   90.00
_cell.angle_beta   90.00
_cell.angle_gamma   90.00
#
_symmetry.space_group_name_H-M   'P 1'
#
loop_
_entity.id
_entity.type
_entity.pdbx_description
1 polymer ?
#
loop_
_entity_poly.entity_id
_entity_poly.type
_entity_poly.pdbx_seq_one_letter_code
_entity_poly.pdbx_strand_id
1 'polypeptide(L)'
;MKLSREAEAFIDNLHLYLLSSGKKDKEINEIVEELTDHLQEAEANGKNIHEVTGESPKEYMESLASEMQTDLKEWGKLLPHVFISLIAYTLIGKIILGENQISLFVAIGSIFICFFMLGLYVVVFRFVSSRSVSNKKTFVLLFLLQILLTGLFFGLMFYGNNYGPVFMMDTLAKQTIFFIIPFAYICWFAWWSKTWIIFFPVIIYLPMVIVEPLSFSKETKSIISSATLIAIMLGYFIWIIWKGKQQKKTT
;
A
#
# COMPACT_ATOMS: atom_id res chain seq x y z
N MET A 1 -13.55 8.17 28.84
CA MET A 1 -14.55 7.07 28.65
C MET A 1 -14.24 6.40 27.32
N LYS A 2 -14.67 5.17 27.05
CA LYS A 2 -14.56 4.60 25.70
C LYS A 2 -15.74 5.09 24.87
N LEU A 3 -15.47 5.62 23.67
CA LEU A 3 -16.50 6.06 22.72
C LEU A 3 -17.48 4.92 22.37
N SER A 4 -18.69 5.30 21.99
CA SER A 4 -19.62 4.39 21.33
C SER A 4 -19.02 3.86 20.01
N ARG A 5 -19.52 2.70 19.56
CA ARG A 5 -19.08 2.11 18.28
C ARG A 5 -19.38 3.02 17.08
N GLU A 6 -20.40 3.85 17.19
CA GLU A 6 -20.80 4.77 16.13
C GLU A 6 -19.83 5.95 16.05
N ALA A 7 -19.45 6.54 17.18
CA ALA A 7 -18.43 7.58 17.27
C ALA A 7 -17.04 7.07 16.84
N GLU A 8 -16.65 5.87 17.29
CA GLU A 8 -15.38 5.24 16.86
C GLU A 8 -15.36 5.03 15.34
N ALA A 9 -16.44 4.50 14.75
CA ALA A 9 -16.54 4.31 13.30
C ALA A 9 -16.56 5.63 12.52
N PHE A 10 -17.18 6.69 13.06
CA PHE A 10 -17.17 8.01 12.45
C PHE A 10 -15.76 8.60 12.43
N ILE A 11 -15.01 8.51 13.54
CA ILE A 11 -13.62 8.97 13.63
C ILE A 11 -12.73 8.22 12.64
N ASP A 12 -12.84 6.89 12.56
CA ASP A 12 -12.09 6.08 11.59
C ASP A 12 -12.38 6.51 10.14
N ASN A 13 -13.66 6.77 9.83
CA ASN A 13 -14.07 7.24 8.51
C ASN A 13 -13.56 8.66 8.22
N LEU A 14 -13.63 9.57 9.19
CA LEU A 14 -13.09 10.93 9.06
C LEU A 14 -11.60 10.88 8.76
N HIS A 15 -10.83 10.12 9.53
CA HIS A 15 -9.40 9.94 9.33
C HIS A 15 -9.09 9.43 7.90
N LEU A 16 -9.78 8.37 7.46
CA LEU A 16 -9.62 7.82 6.10
C LEU A 16 -10.03 8.82 5.01
N TYR A 17 -11.11 9.59 5.24
CA TYR A 17 -11.60 10.61 4.31
C TYR A 17 -10.60 11.76 4.13
N LEU A 18 -10.05 12.29 5.23
CA LEU A 18 -9.08 13.37 5.18
C LEU A 18 -7.76 12.92 4.55
N LEU A 19 -7.30 11.71 4.89
CA LEU A 19 -6.10 11.10 4.30
C LEU A 19 -6.25 10.92 2.78
N SER A 20 -7.37 10.33 2.34
CA SER A 20 -7.67 10.17 0.91
C SER A 20 -7.94 11.50 0.19
N SER A 21 -8.29 12.56 0.93
CA SER A 21 -8.39 13.93 0.40
C SER A 21 -7.04 14.65 0.33
N GLY A 22 -5.94 13.98 0.71
CA GLY A 22 -4.57 14.50 0.63
C GLY A 22 -4.25 15.55 1.69
N LYS A 23 -4.97 15.56 2.82
CA LYS A 23 -4.70 16.49 3.92
C LYS A 23 -3.43 16.12 4.68
N LYS A 24 -2.83 17.09 5.39
CA LYS A 24 -1.59 16.90 6.14
C LYS A 24 -1.79 15.96 7.30
N ASP A 25 -0.99 14.91 7.39
CA ASP A 25 -1.12 13.87 8.42
C ASP A 25 -1.11 14.43 9.85
N LYS A 26 -0.24 15.40 10.14
CA LYS A 26 -0.21 16.07 11.45
C LYS A 26 -1.52 16.79 11.79
N GLU A 27 -2.09 17.50 10.81
CA GLU A 27 -3.34 18.26 10.97
C GLU A 27 -4.54 17.31 11.10
N ILE A 28 -4.53 16.19 10.37
CA ILE A 28 -5.52 15.11 10.52
C ILE A 28 -5.50 14.58 11.95
N ASN A 29 -4.33 14.25 12.48
CA ASN A 29 -4.19 13.69 13.83
C ASN A 29 -4.67 14.66 14.91
N GLU A 30 -4.31 15.95 14.80
CA GLU A 30 -4.76 16.99 15.73
C GLU A 30 -6.29 17.12 15.74
N ILE A 31 -6.93 17.17 14.56
CA ILE A 31 -8.39 17.27 14.44
C ILE A 31 -9.09 16.00 14.94
N VAL A 32 -8.54 14.83 14.64
CA VAL A 32 -9.10 13.55 15.08
C VAL A 32 -9.02 13.40 16.60
N GLU A 33 -7.90 13.80 17.20
CA GLU A 33 -7.72 13.80 18.66
C GLU A 33 -8.69 14.78 19.34
N GLU A 34 -8.76 16.02 18.86
CA GLU A 34 -9.67 17.03 19.40
C GLU A 34 -11.14 16.59 19.29
N LEU A 35 -11.55 16.07 18.12
CA LEU A 35 -12.93 15.62 17.92
C LEU A 35 -13.26 14.37 18.75
N THR A 36 -12.28 13.50 18.98
CA THR A 36 -12.42 12.35 19.88
C THR A 36 -12.74 12.82 21.30
N ASP A 37 -12.05 13.84 21.80
CA ASP A 37 -12.29 14.40 23.14
C ASP A 37 -13.68 15.06 23.23
N HIS A 38 -14.06 15.86 22.23
CA HIS A 38 -15.40 16.47 22.17
C HIS A 38 -16.52 15.44 22.15
N LEU A 39 -16.35 14.34 21.41
CA LEU A 39 -17.33 13.25 21.35
C LEU A 39 -17.41 12.50 22.68
N GLN A 40 -16.28 12.28 23.37
CA GLN A 40 -16.29 11.67 24.70
C GLN A 40 -17.04 12.52 25.72
N GLU A 41 -16.84 13.84 25.70
CA GLU A 41 -17.56 14.76 26.59
C GLU A 41 -19.06 14.83 26.24
N ALA A 42 -19.40 14.88 24.96
CA ALA A 42 -20.79 14.88 24.50
C ALA A 42 -21.54 13.61 24.94
N GLU A 43 -20.95 12.43 24.70
CA GLU A 43 -21.53 11.15 25.11
C GLU A 43 -21.63 11.01 26.63
N ALA A 44 -20.63 11.49 27.39
CA ALA A 44 -20.66 11.50 28.85
C ALA A 44 -21.81 12.37 29.40
N ASN A 45 -22.19 13.42 28.66
CA ASN A 45 -23.33 14.28 28.95
C ASN A 45 -24.66 13.76 28.37
N GLY A 46 -24.68 12.56 27.79
CA GLY A 46 -25.87 11.92 27.23
C GLY A 46 -26.31 12.46 25.87
N LYS A 47 -25.47 13.24 25.18
CA LYS A 47 -25.75 13.75 23.84
C LYS A 47 -25.47 12.70 22.78
N ASN A 48 -26.21 12.77 21.68
CA ASN A 48 -25.99 11.92 20.51
C ASN A 48 -24.88 12.49 19.61
N ILE A 49 -24.14 11.64 18.89
CA ILE A 49 -23.14 12.04 17.88
C ILE A 49 -23.70 13.00 16.81
N HIS A 50 -24.98 12.90 16.46
CA HIS A 50 -25.64 13.80 15.51
C HIS A 50 -25.75 15.24 16.02
N GLU A 51 -25.68 15.45 17.34
CA GLU A 51 -25.63 16.80 17.91
C GLU A 51 -24.26 17.47 17.71
N VAL A 52 -23.22 16.69 17.43
CA VAL A 52 -21.85 17.17 17.17
C VAL A 52 -21.55 17.23 15.68
N THR A 53 -21.97 16.20 14.94
CA THR A 53 -21.66 16.02 13.51
C THR A 53 -22.76 16.52 12.58
N GLY A 54 -23.93 16.86 13.12
CA GLY A 54 -25.13 17.18 12.36
C GLY A 54 -25.83 15.94 11.79
N GLU A 55 -26.84 16.18 10.96
CA GLU A 55 -27.64 15.12 10.30
C GLU A 55 -26.85 14.37 9.22
N SER A 56 -25.78 14.97 8.66
CA SER A 56 -25.01 14.42 7.54
C SER A 56 -23.51 14.34 7.88
N PRO A 57 -23.02 13.18 8.35
CA PRO A 57 -21.60 12.95 8.58
C PRO A 57 -20.73 13.23 7.35
N LYS A 58 -21.29 13.01 6.16
CA LYS A 58 -20.63 13.32 4.89
C LYS A 58 -20.36 14.81 4.72
N GLU A 59 -21.38 15.64 4.94
CA GLU A 59 -21.27 17.09 4.79
C GLU A 59 -20.30 17.66 5.83
N TYR A 60 -20.32 17.11 7.05
CA TYR A 60 -19.35 17.46 8.09
C TYR A 60 -17.90 17.19 7.62
N MET A 61 -17.62 15.98 7.13
CA MET A 61 -16.29 15.62 6.60
C MET A 61 -15.88 16.50 5.41
N GLU A 62 -16.81 16.82 4.52
CA GLU A 62 -16.58 17.69 3.36
C GLU A 62 -16.26 19.13 3.76
N SER A 63 -17.02 19.69 4.73
CA SER A 63 -16.77 21.01 5.30
C SER A 63 -15.39 21.08 5.92
N LEU A 64 -15.08 20.14 6.82
CA LEU A 64 -13.79 20.10 7.52
C LEU A 64 -12.62 19.97 6.54
N ALA A 65 -12.74 19.07 5.57
CA ALA A 65 -11.73 18.92 4.52
C ALA A 65 -11.58 20.19 3.66
N SER A 66 -12.62 21.00 3.48
CA SER A 66 -12.52 22.22 2.69
C SER A 66 -11.71 23.34 3.38
N GLU A 67 -11.69 23.33 4.71
CA GLU A 67 -10.96 24.29 5.53
C GLU A 67 -9.48 23.92 5.71
N MET A 68 -9.15 22.63 5.61
CA MET A 68 -7.79 22.13 5.77
C MET A 68 -6.91 22.32 4.52
N GLN A 69 -5.60 22.50 4.73
CA GLN A 69 -4.64 22.55 3.61
C GLN A 69 -4.34 21.16 3.04
N THR A 70 -4.34 21.05 1.72
CA THR A 70 -3.88 19.84 1.02
C THR A 70 -2.35 19.83 0.92
N ASP A 71 -1.71 18.70 1.22
CA ASP A 71 -0.25 18.58 1.23
C ASP A 71 0.34 18.27 -0.16
N LEU A 72 0.02 19.09 -1.15
CA LEU A 72 0.49 18.88 -2.53
C LEU A 72 2.02 18.83 -2.62
N LYS A 73 2.73 19.53 -1.72
CA LYS A 73 4.19 19.58 -1.71
C LYS A 73 4.81 18.27 -1.24
N GLU A 74 4.28 17.66 -0.19
CA GLU A 74 4.78 16.38 0.30
C GLU A 74 4.43 15.24 -0.66
N TRP A 75 3.18 15.21 -1.14
CA TRP A 75 2.76 14.26 -2.17
C TRP A 75 3.60 14.39 -3.45
N GLY A 76 3.89 15.61 -3.90
CA GLY A 76 4.76 15.86 -5.05
C GLY A 76 6.20 15.38 -4.87
N LYS A 77 6.70 15.28 -3.63
CA LYS A 77 8.01 14.68 -3.33
C LYS A 77 7.93 13.17 -3.24
N LEU A 78 6.91 12.62 -2.59
CA LEU A 78 6.79 11.19 -2.32
C LEU A 78 6.41 10.38 -3.57
N LEU A 79 5.45 10.85 -4.36
CA LEU A 79 4.91 10.11 -5.51
C LEU A 79 6.01 9.70 -6.52
N PRO A 80 6.94 10.59 -6.92
CA PRO A 80 8.05 10.20 -7.80
C PRO A 80 8.91 9.08 -7.21
N HIS A 81 9.17 9.11 -5.90
CA HIS A 81 9.97 8.06 -5.25
C HIS A 81 9.27 6.71 -5.28
N VAL A 82 7.95 6.68 -5.15
CA VAL A 82 7.16 5.44 -5.30
C VAL A 82 7.35 4.85 -6.69
N PHE A 83 7.28 5.65 -7.75
CA PHE A 83 7.45 5.16 -9.12
C PHE A 83 8.89 4.76 -9.45
N ILE A 84 9.89 5.50 -8.98
CA ILE A 84 11.30 5.11 -9.14
C ILE A 84 11.57 3.81 -8.38
N SER A 85 10.97 3.64 -7.20
CA SER A 85 11.06 2.39 -6.42
C SER A 85 10.45 1.21 -7.18
N LEU A 86 9.29 1.38 -7.84
CA LEU A 86 8.69 0.33 -8.68
C LEU A 86 9.62 -0.13 -9.81
N ILE A 87 10.29 0.82 -10.48
CA ILE A 87 11.31 0.51 -11.50
C ILE A 87 12.46 -0.25 -10.84
N ALA A 88 12.95 0.23 -9.70
CA ALA A 88 14.06 -0.39 -8.98
C ALA A 88 13.76 -1.84 -8.59
N TYR A 89 12.58 -2.11 -8.02
CA TYR A 89 12.15 -3.46 -7.65
C TYR A 89 12.01 -4.38 -8.86
N THR A 90 11.51 -3.86 -9.98
CA THR A 90 11.37 -4.64 -11.22
C THR A 90 12.73 -5.05 -11.76
N LEU A 91 13.70 -4.14 -11.77
CA LEU A 91 15.07 -4.42 -12.23
C LEU A 91 15.78 -5.43 -11.33
N ILE A 92 15.71 -5.23 -10.01
CA ILE A 92 16.28 -6.16 -9.03
C ILE A 92 15.65 -7.55 -9.17
N GLY A 93 14.32 -7.61 -9.23
CA GLY A 93 13.57 -8.86 -9.39
C GLY A 93 13.97 -9.61 -10.64
N LYS A 94 14.02 -8.95 -11.81
CA LYS A 94 14.44 -9.56 -13.08
C LYS A 94 15.84 -10.16 -12.99
N ILE A 95 16.79 -9.46 -12.37
CA ILE A 95 18.17 -9.95 -12.22
C ILE A 95 18.23 -11.16 -11.28
N ILE A 96 17.51 -11.12 -10.15
CA ILE A 96 17.44 -12.27 -9.22
C ILE A 96 16.80 -13.49 -9.89
N LEU A 97 15.79 -13.27 -10.74
CA LEU A 97 15.12 -14.32 -11.52
C LEU A 97 15.97 -14.83 -12.70
N GLY A 98 17.14 -14.24 -12.96
CA GLY A 98 17.99 -14.59 -14.11
C GLY A 98 17.41 -14.16 -15.46
N GLU A 99 16.48 -13.20 -15.46
CA GLU A 99 15.90 -12.63 -16.67
C GLU A 99 16.82 -11.56 -17.27
N ASN A 100 17.16 -11.72 -18.54
CA ASN A 100 18.06 -10.81 -19.24
C ASN A 100 17.33 -9.83 -20.14
N GLN A 101 16.01 -9.71 -20.00
CA GLN A 101 15.16 -8.97 -20.93
C GLN A 101 14.19 -8.05 -20.20
N ILE A 102 14.10 -6.81 -20.67
CA ILE A 102 13.16 -5.80 -20.19
C ILE A 102 12.33 -5.32 -21.37
N SER A 103 11.02 -5.63 -21.35
CA SER A 103 10.07 -5.02 -22.29
C SER A 103 9.76 -3.59 -21.86
N LEU A 104 9.97 -2.64 -22.77
CA LEU A 104 9.62 -1.23 -22.54
C LEU A 104 8.11 -1.04 -22.33
N PHE A 105 7.29 -1.78 -23.06
CA PHE A 105 5.83 -1.70 -22.90
C PHE A 105 5.39 -2.20 -21.53
N VAL A 106 5.99 -3.29 -21.04
CA VAL A 106 5.71 -3.75 -19.68
C VAL A 106 6.18 -2.73 -18.65
N ALA A 107 7.35 -2.12 -18.84
CA ALA A 107 7.86 -1.10 -17.91
C ALA A 107 6.95 0.14 -17.84
N ILE A 108 6.64 0.75 -18.99
CA ILE A 108 5.79 1.96 -19.07
C ILE A 108 4.35 1.65 -18.66
N GLY A 109 3.81 0.52 -19.14
CA GLY A 109 2.47 0.08 -18.80
C GLY A 109 2.30 -0.17 -17.30
N SER A 110 3.32 -0.71 -16.63
CA SER A 110 3.28 -0.95 -15.18
C SER A 110 3.17 0.37 -14.42
N ILE A 111 3.93 1.40 -14.80
CA ILE A 111 3.85 2.74 -14.20
C ILE A 111 2.45 3.32 -14.40
N PHE A 112 1.89 3.21 -15.61
CA PHE A 112 0.55 3.72 -15.92
C PHE A 112 -0.53 2.99 -15.11
N ILE A 113 -0.49 1.66 -15.03
CA ILE A 113 -1.41 0.86 -14.22
C ILE A 113 -1.31 1.28 -12.75
N CYS A 114 -0.10 1.41 -12.19
CA CYS A 114 0.08 1.85 -10.81
C CYS A 114 -0.50 3.24 -10.57
N PHE A 115 -0.26 4.21 -11.46
CA PHE A 115 -0.81 5.56 -11.34
C PHE A 115 -2.34 5.56 -11.41
N PHE A 116 -2.91 4.87 -12.40
CA PHE A 116 -4.36 4.72 -12.57
C PHE A 116 -5.00 4.08 -11.34
N MET A 117 -4.41 3.00 -10.83
CA MET A 117 -4.94 2.27 -9.70
C MET A 117 -4.82 3.06 -8.40
N LEU A 118 -3.72 3.77 -8.16
CA LEU A 118 -3.58 4.69 -7.02
C LEU A 118 -4.70 5.74 -7.00
N GLY A 119 -4.99 6.37 -8.15
CA GLY A 119 -6.11 7.31 -8.27
C GLY A 119 -7.46 6.65 -7.97
N LEU A 120 -7.67 5.43 -8.45
CA LEU A 120 -8.89 4.67 -8.21
C LEU A 120 -9.06 4.26 -6.73
N TYR A 121 -7.98 3.87 -6.04
CA TYR A 121 -7.99 3.62 -4.59
C TYR A 121 -8.37 4.88 -3.81
N VAL A 122 -7.82 6.05 -4.18
CA VAL A 122 -8.19 7.33 -3.56
C VAL A 122 -9.68 7.61 -3.69
N VAL A 123 -10.26 7.45 -4.89
CA VAL A 123 -11.69 7.65 -5.14
C VAL A 123 -12.53 6.67 -4.32
N VAL A 124 -12.15 5.40 -4.30
CA VAL A 124 -12.86 4.34 -3.54
C VAL A 124 -12.81 4.59 -2.04
N PHE A 125 -11.65 4.94 -1.48
CA PHE A 125 -11.53 5.22 -0.05
C PHE A 125 -12.37 6.43 0.34
N ARG A 126 -12.32 7.50 -0.44
CA ARG A 126 -13.14 8.70 -0.20
C ARG A 126 -14.64 8.39 -0.28
N PHE A 127 -15.05 7.55 -1.23
CA PHE A 127 -16.45 7.12 -1.35
C PHE A 127 -16.91 6.26 -0.15
N VAL A 128 -16.08 5.31 0.26
CA VAL A 128 -16.39 4.40 1.37
C VAL A 128 -16.51 5.15 2.69
N SER A 129 -15.55 6.03 2.99
CA SER A 129 -15.50 6.76 4.25
C SER A 129 -16.60 7.81 4.36
N SER A 130 -16.83 8.61 3.30
CA SER A 130 -17.87 9.64 3.31
C SER A 130 -19.29 9.12 3.44
N ARG A 131 -19.54 7.85 3.11
CA ARG A 131 -20.87 7.23 3.19
C ARG A 131 -21.00 6.19 4.29
N SER A 132 -19.99 6.08 5.16
CA SER A 132 -19.93 5.08 6.23
C SER A 132 -20.31 3.68 5.74
N VAL A 133 -19.78 3.29 4.58
CA VAL A 133 -20.15 2.04 3.91
C VAL A 133 -19.76 0.86 4.82
N SER A 134 -20.71 -0.07 5.02
CA SER A 134 -20.48 -1.24 5.88
C SER A 134 -19.22 -2.03 5.49
N ASN A 135 -18.48 -2.54 6.47
CA ASN A 135 -17.23 -3.28 6.28
C ASN A 135 -17.30 -4.40 5.23
N LYS A 136 -18.44 -5.11 5.12
CA LYS A 136 -18.63 -6.16 4.10
C LYS A 136 -18.62 -5.59 2.68
N LYS A 137 -19.31 -4.48 2.45
CA LYS A 137 -19.36 -3.81 1.14
C LYS A 137 -18.00 -3.19 0.80
N THR A 138 -17.34 -2.58 1.78
CA THR A 138 -15.96 -2.08 1.64
C THR A 138 -15.00 -3.19 1.24
N PHE A 139 -15.07 -4.33 1.91
CA PHE A 139 -14.26 -5.50 1.57
C PHE A 139 -14.50 -5.98 0.13
N VAL A 140 -15.76 -6.13 -0.28
CA VAL A 140 -16.11 -6.53 -1.66
C VAL A 140 -15.58 -5.52 -2.69
N LEU A 141 -15.71 -4.22 -2.42
CA LEU A 141 -15.23 -3.17 -3.33
C LEU A 141 -13.71 -3.21 -3.48
N LEU A 142 -12.98 -3.33 -2.37
CA LEU A 142 -11.52 -3.46 -2.40
C LEU A 142 -11.05 -4.76 -3.06
N PHE A 143 -11.80 -5.84 -2.86
CA PHE A 143 -11.52 -7.14 -3.50
C PHE A 143 -11.70 -7.06 -5.02
N LEU A 144 -12.77 -6.42 -5.51
CA LEU A 144 -12.96 -6.18 -6.94
C LEU A 144 -11.85 -5.30 -7.52
N LEU A 145 -11.40 -4.29 -6.75
CA LEU A 145 -10.28 -3.44 -7.14
C LEU A 145 -8.98 -4.25 -7.29
N GLN A 146 -8.75 -5.20 -6.39
CA GLN A 146 -7.59 -6.09 -6.48
C GLN A 146 -7.68 -7.04 -7.69
N ILE A 147 -8.86 -7.57 -8.00
CA ILE A 147 -9.08 -8.38 -9.22
C ILE A 147 -8.77 -7.53 -10.46
N LEU A 148 -9.24 -6.29 -10.51
CA LEU A 148 -8.95 -5.37 -11.60
C LEU A 148 -7.44 -5.12 -11.74
N LEU A 149 -6.74 -4.83 -10.64
CA LEU A 149 -5.29 -4.64 -10.62
C LEU A 149 -4.57 -5.85 -11.22
N THR A 150 -4.89 -7.05 -10.72
CA THR A 150 -4.30 -8.30 -11.20
C THR A 150 -4.62 -8.56 -12.66
N GLY A 151 -5.87 -8.32 -13.09
CA GLY A 151 -6.28 -8.47 -14.49
C GLY A 151 -5.54 -7.52 -15.44
N LEU A 152 -5.34 -6.27 -15.05
CA LEU A 152 -4.57 -5.28 -15.82
C LEU A 152 -3.10 -5.71 -15.96
N PHE A 153 -2.45 -6.14 -14.88
CA PHE A 153 -1.08 -6.63 -14.93
C PHE A 153 -0.94 -7.92 -15.74
N PHE A 154 -1.88 -8.85 -15.62
CA PHE A 154 -1.90 -10.07 -16.41
C PHE A 154 -2.02 -9.76 -17.91
N GLY A 155 -2.97 -8.89 -18.28
CA GLY A 155 -3.12 -8.43 -19.67
C GLY A 155 -1.85 -7.74 -20.17
N LEU A 156 -1.26 -6.85 -19.37
CA LEU A 156 -0.02 -6.18 -19.73
C LEU A 156 1.14 -7.15 -19.96
N MET A 157 1.34 -8.14 -19.08
CA MET A 157 2.42 -9.11 -19.25
C MET A 157 2.19 -10.00 -20.48
N PHE A 158 0.95 -10.41 -20.74
CA PHE A 158 0.61 -11.26 -21.88
C PHE A 158 0.84 -10.56 -23.23
N TYR A 159 0.43 -9.30 -23.37
CA TYR A 159 0.61 -8.55 -24.62
C TYR A 159 1.96 -7.83 -24.69
N GLY A 160 2.39 -7.20 -23.59
CA GLY A 160 3.56 -6.34 -23.55
C GLY A 160 4.89 -7.07 -23.77
N ASN A 161 4.98 -8.36 -23.42
CA ASN A 161 6.18 -9.15 -23.70
C ASN A 161 6.30 -9.63 -25.15
N ASN A 162 5.19 -9.70 -25.89
CA ASN A 162 5.16 -10.31 -27.23
C ASN A 162 5.29 -9.29 -28.37
N TYR A 163 4.94 -8.02 -28.15
CA TYR A 163 4.79 -7.02 -29.23
C TYR A 163 5.63 -5.74 -29.04
N GLY A 164 6.45 -5.65 -27.99
CA GLY A 164 7.20 -4.43 -27.64
C GLY A 164 8.71 -4.53 -27.85
N PRO A 165 9.41 -3.39 -27.94
CA PRO A 165 10.88 -3.38 -27.94
C PRO A 165 11.42 -3.91 -26.60
N VAL A 166 12.41 -4.81 -26.70
CA VAL A 166 13.04 -5.47 -25.55
C VAL A 166 14.49 -5.03 -25.44
N PHE A 167 14.88 -4.58 -24.26
CA PHE A 167 16.28 -4.34 -23.91
C PHE A 167 16.92 -5.58 -23.33
N MET A 168 18.07 -5.96 -23.90
CA MET A 168 18.86 -7.10 -23.46
C MET A 168 19.92 -6.67 -22.44
N MET A 169 19.89 -7.30 -21.26
CA MET A 169 20.93 -7.28 -20.22
C MET A 169 21.82 -8.53 -20.37
N ASP A 170 22.40 -8.67 -21.56
CA ASP A 170 23.19 -9.83 -22.01
C ASP A 170 24.57 -9.96 -21.35
N THR A 171 25.12 -8.84 -20.85
CA THR A 171 26.49 -8.79 -20.30
C THR A 171 26.47 -8.74 -18.77
N LEU A 172 27.37 -9.47 -18.11
CA LEU A 172 27.55 -9.43 -16.65
C LEU A 172 27.77 -8.01 -16.11
N ALA A 173 28.47 -7.17 -16.86
CA ALA A 173 28.66 -5.76 -16.53
C ALA A 173 27.33 -5.00 -16.48
N LYS A 174 26.45 -5.20 -17.47
CA LYS A 174 25.12 -4.58 -17.50
C LYS A 174 24.28 -5.08 -16.32
N GLN A 175 24.18 -6.39 -16.12
CA GLN A 175 23.43 -6.97 -15.01
C GLN A 175 23.88 -6.41 -13.65
N THR A 176 25.19 -6.32 -13.43
CA THR A 176 25.75 -5.74 -12.20
C THR A 176 25.33 -4.29 -12.01
N ILE A 177 25.40 -3.46 -13.06
CA ILE A 177 24.98 -2.05 -13.01
C ILE A 177 23.47 -1.93 -12.73
N PHE A 178 22.65 -2.69 -13.46
CA PHE A 178 21.19 -2.71 -13.32
C PHE A 178 20.72 -3.32 -11.99
N PHE A 179 21.60 -3.96 -11.22
CA PHE A 179 21.33 -4.35 -9.84
C PHE A 179 21.79 -3.28 -8.84
N ILE A 180 23.05 -2.86 -8.92
CA ILE A 180 23.68 -1.99 -7.93
C ILE A 180 23.00 -0.61 -7.89
N ILE A 181 22.70 0.00 -9.04
CA ILE A 181 22.09 1.34 -9.07
C ILE A 181 20.70 1.34 -8.41
N PRO A 182 19.75 0.47 -8.83
CA PRO A 182 18.47 0.32 -8.13
C PRO A 182 18.59 0.00 -6.65
N PHE A 183 19.50 -0.89 -6.28
CA PHE A 183 19.68 -1.29 -4.89
C PHE A 183 20.21 -0.14 -4.03
N ALA A 184 21.21 0.61 -4.53
CA ALA A 184 21.73 1.80 -3.87
C ALA A 184 20.65 2.88 -3.72
N TYR A 185 19.80 3.07 -4.74
CA TYR A 185 18.65 3.96 -4.64
C TYR A 185 17.69 3.55 -3.53
N ILE A 186 17.34 2.26 -3.42
CA ILE A 186 16.48 1.75 -2.35
C ILE A 186 17.10 1.99 -0.97
N CYS A 187 18.40 1.74 -0.81
CA CYS A 187 19.13 2.02 0.44
C CYS A 187 19.06 3.51 0.80
N TRP A 188 19.31 4.39 -0.18
CA TRP A 188 19.21 5.83 0.01
C TRP A 188 17.78 6.26 0.37
N PHE A 189 16.76 5.72 -0.32
CA PHE A 189 15.37 6.06 -0.07
C PHE A 189 14.88 5.55 1.30
N ALA A 190 15.33 4.37 1.74
CA ALA A 190 15.08 3.85 3.08
C ALA A 190 15.69 4.75 4.16
N TRP A 191 16.90 5.25 3.94
CA TRP A 191 17.52 6.21 4.85
C TRP A 191 16.79 7.56 4.87
N TRP A 192 16.44 8.10 3.69
CA TRP A 192 15.74 9.38 3.55
C TRP A 192 14.34 9.37 4.20
N SER A 193 13.56 8.33 3.94
CA SER A 193 12.21 8.14 4.51
C SER A 193 12.23 7.63 5.95
N LYS A 194 13.41 7.34 6.50
CA LYS A 194 13.63 6.76 7.84
C LYS A 194 12.83 5.46 8.07
N THR A 195 12.53 4.73 7.00
CA THR A 195 11.64 3.58 7.02
C THR A 195 12.24 2.40 6.29
N TRP A 196 12.37 1.27 6.98
CA TRP A 196 12.93 0.03 6.41
C TRP A 196 11.91 -0.78 5.60
N ILE A 197 10.63 -0.43 5.66
CA ILE A 197 9.54 -1.09 4.92
C ILE A 197 9.78 -1.06 3.40
N ILE A 198 10.57 -0.11 2.90
CA ILE A 198 10.96 -0.01 1.48
C ILE A 198 11.73 -1.25 0.99
N PHE A 199 12.37 -2.03 1.88
CA PHE A 199 13.00 -3.29 1.50
C PHE A 199 12.02 -4.45 1.37
N PHE A 200 10.78 -4.32 1.85
CA PHE A 200 9.81 -5.41 1.88
C PHE A 200 9.60 -6.08 0.51
N PRO A 201 9.45 -5.34 -0.62
CA PRO A 201 9.33 -5.96 -1.94
C PRO A 201 10.56 -6.75 -2.38
N VAL A 202 11.76 -6.37 -1.91
CA VAL A 202 13.01 -7.09 -2.22
C VAL A 202 13.14 -8.36 -1.39
N ILE A 203 12.69 -8.33 -0.12
CA ILE A 203 12.71 -9.48 0.79
C ILE A 203 11.88 -10.65 0.24
N ILE A 204 10.85 -10.39 -0.58
CA ILE A 204 10.05 -11.44 -1.22
C ILE A 204 10.91 -12.37 -2.10
N TYR A 205 12.01 -11.89 -2.66
CA TYR A 205 12.93 -12.70 -3.47
C TYR A 205 13.95 -13.50 -2.64
N LEU A 206 14.05 -13.23 -1.34
CA LEU A 206 15.04 -13.84 -0.44
C LEU A 206 14.96 -15.38 -0.38
N PRO A 207 13.77 -16.02 -0.34
CA PRO A 207 13.67 -17.48 -0.39
C PRO A 207 14.31 -18.08 -1.65
N MET A 208 14.21 -17.39 -2.79
CA MET A 208 14.81 -17.85 -4.03
C MET A 208 16.34 -17.78 -3.97
N VAL A 209 16.89 -16.67 -3.48
CA VAL A 209 18.34 -16.49 -3.31
C VAL A 209 18.94 -17.53 -2.37
N ILE A 210 18.21 -17.94 -1.32
CA ILE A 210 18.66 -18.98 -0.37
C ILE A 210 18.68 -20.37 -1.02
N VAL A 211 17.70 -20.65 -1.89
CA VAL A 211 17.53 -21.97 -2.51
C VAL A 211 18.40 -22.15 -3.74
N GLU A 212 18.81 -21.05 -4.39
CA GLU A 212 19.60 -21.08 -5.63
C GLU A 212 20.93 -21.87 -5.53
N PRO A 213 21.73 -21.78 -4.45
CA PRO A 213 22.97 -22.56 -4.30
C PRO A 213 22.77 -24.07 -4.11
N LEU A 214 21.54 -24.53 -3.82
CA LEU A 214 21.27 -25.94 -3.55
C LEU A 214 21.33 -26.77 -4.85
N SER A 215 21.73 -28.04 -4.76
CA SER A 215 21.90 -28.93 -5.93
C SER A 215 20.60 -29.59 -6.43
N PHE A 216 19.45 -28.96 -6.20
CA PHE A 216 18.15 -29.46 -6.65
C PHE A 216 17.83 -29.08 -8.11
N SER A 217 16.87 -29.77 -8.73
CA SER A 217 16.33 -29.37 -10.04
C SER A 217 15.65 -27.99 -9.96
N LYS A 218 15.58 -27.27 -11.07
CA LYS A 218 14.95 -25.93 -11.13
C LYS A 218 13.51 -25.95 -10.62
N GLU A 219 12.72 -26.94 -11.01
CA GLU A 219 11.34 -27.12 -10.56
C GLU A 219 11.25 -27.27 -9.04
N THR A 220 12.09 -28.13 -8.45
CA THR A 220 12.15 -28.34 -7.01
C THR A 220 12.59 -27.07 -6.28
N LYS A 221 13.55 -26.31 -6.82
CA LYS A 221 13.95 -25.01 -6.27
C LYS A 221 12.79 -24.03 -6.24
N SER A 222 12.05 -23.90 -7.34
CA SER A 222 10.88 -23.03 -7.40
C SER A 222 9.83 -23.44 -6.36
N ILE A 223 9.49 -24.73 -6.26
CA ILE A 223 8.52 -25.23 -5.27
C ILE A 223 8.98 -24.91 -3.85
N ILE A 224 10.24 -25.19 -3.50
CA ILE A 224 10.80 -24.91 -2.16
C ILE A 224 10.73 -23.40 -1.88
N SER A 225 11.18 -22.56 -2.82
CA SER A 225 11.17 -21.10 -2.63
C SER A 225 9.77 -20.54 -2.42
N SER A 226 8.78 -21.00 -3.20
CA SER A 226 7.37 -20.62 -3.04
C SER A 226 6.79 -21.12 -1.73
N ALA A 227 7.06 -22.37 -1.34
CA ALA A 227 6.59 -22.94 -0.08
C ALA A 227 7.19 -22.19 1.13
N THR A 228 8.48 -21.86 1.08
CA THR A 228 9.15 -21.06 2.11
C THR A 228 8.53 -19.66 2.21
N LEU A 229 8.26 -18.98 1.09
CA LEU A 229 7.60 -17.67 1.10
C LEU A 229 6.21 -17.74 1.75
N ILE A 230 5.39 -18.72 1.36
CA ILE A 230 4.05 -18.93 1.93
C ILE A 230 4.15 -19.19 3.43
N ALA A 231 5.08 -20.04 3.87
CA ALA A 231 5.28 -20.34 5.29
C ALA A 231 5.67 -19.08 6.09
N ILE A 232 6.56 -18.23 5.56
CA ILE A 232 6.94 -16.96 6.19
C ILE A 232 5.73 -16.02 6.30
N MET A 233 4.95 -15.87 5.23
CA MET A 233 3.77 -15.01 5.22
C MET A 233 2.68 -15.49 6.19
N LEU A 234 2.41 -16.80 6.21
CA LEU A 234 1.47 -17.40 7.16
C LEU A 234 1.95 -17.24 8.61
N GLY A 235 3.24 -17.47 8.87
CA GLY A 235 3.84 -17.28 10.19
C GLY A 235 3.69 -15.83 10.68
N TYR A 236 3.97 -14.86 9.81
CA TYR A 236 3.78 -13.44 10.11
C TYR A 236 2.30 -13.10 10.38
N PHE A 237 1.38 -13.62 9.58
CA PHE A 237 -0.06 -13.40 9.76
C PHE A 237 -0.57 -13.97 11.10
N ILE A 238 -0.16 -15.20 11.44
CA ILE A 238 -0.47 -15.84 12.73
C ILE A 238 0.09 -15.01 13.89
N TRP A 239 1.32 -14.51 13.76
CA TRP A 239 1.96 -13.67 14.78
C TRP A 239 1.19 -12.35 15.00
N ILE A 240 0.72 -11.70 13.94
CA ILE A 240 -0.14 -10.51 14.04
C ILE A 240 -1.44 -10.84 14.78
N ILE A 241 -2.13 -11.92 14.40
CA ILE A 241 -3.38 -12.33 15.07
C ILE A 241 -3.12 -12.58 16.56
N TRP A 242 -2.03 -13.26 16.90
CA TRP A 242 -1.67 -13.54 18.28
C TRP A 242 -1.40 -12.26 19.07
N LYS A 243 -0.64 -11.32 18.51
CA LYS A 243 -0.38 -10.00 19.12
C LYS A 243 -1.66 -9.19 19.32
N GLY A 244 -2.56 -9.17 18.33
CA GLY A 244 -3.84 -8.48 18.43
C GLY A 244 -4.77 -9.08 19.50
N LYS A 245 -4.73 -10.40 19.70
CA LYS A 245 -5.44 -11.06 20.82
C LYS A 245 -4.86 -10.72 22.18
N GLN A 246 -3.54 -10.47 22.28
CA GLN A 246 -2.91 -10.06 23.53
C GLN A 246 -3.31 -8.64 23.92
N GLN A 247 -3.30 -7.69 22.98
CA GLN A 247 -3.70 -6.30 23.25
C GLN A 247 -5.17 -6.18 23.69
N LYS A 248 -6.08 -7.01 23.13
CA LYS A 248 -7.48 -7.08 23.58
C LYS A 248 -7.68 -7.72 24.96
N LYS A 249 -6.67 -8.37 25.56
CA LYS A 249 -6.74 -8.92 26.92
C LYS A 249 -6.20 -7.95 27.98
N THR A 250 -5.45 -6.93 27.57
CA THR A 250 -4.89 -5.89 28.44
C THR A 250 -5.66 -4.57 28.41
N THR A 251 -6.77 -4.50 27.66
CA THR A 251 -7.74 -3.38 27.66
C THR A 251 -9.08 -3.89 28.15
#